data_AF-A0A543I7Y1-F1
#
_entry.id   AF-A0A543I7Y1-F1
#
_cell.length_a   1.000
_cell.length_b   1.000
_cell.length_c   1.000
_cell.angle_alpha   90.00
_cell.angle_beta   90.00
_cell.angle_gamma   90.00
#
_symmetry.space_group_name_H-M   'P 1'
#
loop_
_entity.id
_entity.type
_entity.pdbx_description
1 polymer ?
#
loop_
_entity_poly.entity_id
_entity_poly.type
_entity_poly.pdbx_seq_one_letter_code
_entity_poly.pdbx_strand_id
1 'polypeptide(L)'
;MAGGIPWRLENGGCAALPLPGDASIASVARAHVSSLLPALGLTVTDVDDVSLMVSELATNVLQHAIPHGGCAKAELWVYQRGDGNGHDELVVKAFDTLREWRGAPEASGRMREHGRGLEIIDILARGRWGHHPSRSRLSSPALRGKATWFALPNPRTRIARCRRHARTPVGEAQAAKVLRSLLVQRGMNRFTVRHEPGVSVLSAEDDLTVRCEGGTFRWHARTGECGELPVADITEVCEQLVRLSEAMDDVHVV
;
A
#
# COMPACT_ATOMS: atom_id res chain seq x y z
N MET A 1 -18.45 -2.41 -19.81
CA MET A 1 -19.01 -3.08 -18.60
C MET A 1 -18.00 -2.92 -17.48
N ALA A 2 -18.20 -1.92 -16.61
CA ALA A 2 -17.29 -1.62 -15.51
C ALA A 2 -17.32 -2.77 -14.49
N GLY A 3 -16.29 -3.62 -14.49
CA GLY A 3 -16.10 -4.66 -13.48
C GLY A 3 -15.82 -3.99 -12.14
N GLY A 4 -16.87 -3.79 -11.34
CA GLY A 4 -16.77 -3.17 -10.02
C GLY A 4 -15.78 -3.94 -9.16
N ILE A 5 -14.78 -3.25 -8.63
CA ILE A 5 -13.85 -3.82 -7.65
C ILE A 5 -14.68 -4.08 -6.38
N PRO A 6 -14.87 -5.33 -5.94
CA PRO A 6 -15.83 -5.64 -4.87
C PRO A 6 -15.29 -5.33 -3.45
N TRP A 7 -14.09 -4.75 -3.35
CA TRP A 7 -13.40 -4.57 -2.07
C TRP A 7 -13.64 -3.18 -1.48
N ARG A 8 -14.55 -3.12 -0.51
CA ARG A 8 -14.61 -2.00 0.44
C ARG A 8 -13.41 -2.06 1.38
N LEU A 9 -13.00 -0.91 1.92
CA LEU A 9 -11.92 -0.79 2.92
C LEU A 9 -12.01 -1.86 4.02
N GLU A 10 -13.22 -2.10 4.53
CA GLU A 10 -13.55 -3.08 5.57
C GLU A 10 -13.35 -4.56 5.19
N ASN A 11 -13.07 -4.87 3.92
CA ASN A 11 -12.90 -6.24 3.41
C ASN A 11 -11.46 -6.52 2.96
N GLY A 12 -10.49 -5.67 3.32
CA GLY A 12 -9.14 -5.74 2.76
C GLY A 12 -9.00 -5.02 1.41
N GLY A 13 -9.92 -4.09 1.12
CA GLY A 13 -9.82 -3.16 0.00
C GLY A 13 -8.91 -1.97 0.29
N CYS A 14 -8.57 -1.22 -0.75
CA CYS A 14 -7.74 -0.03 -0.69
C CYS A 14 -8.51 1.17 -1.20
N ALA A 15 -8.66 2.22 -0.40
CA ALA A 15 -9.01 3.54 -0.92
C ALA A 15 -7.76 4.14 -1.53
N ALA A 16 -7.83 4.55 -2.80
CA ALA A 16 -6.81 5.33 -3.46
C ALA A 16 -7.41 6.68 -3.84
N LEU A 17 -6.78 7.76 -3.38
CA LEU A 17 -7.30 9.12 -3.47
C LEU A 17 -6.24 10.03 -4.11
N PRO A 18 -6.60 10.89 -5.07
CA PRO A 18 -5.62 11.77 -5.69
C PRO A 18 -5.15 12.83 -4.70
N LEU A 19 -3.87 13.19 -4.78
CA LEU A 19 -3.30 14.30 -4.02
C LEU A 19 -2.94 15.45 -4.97
N PRO A 20 -3.23 16.72 -4.63
CA PRO A 20 -2.88 17.86 -5.47
C PRO A 20 -1.37 18.09 -5.46
N GLY A 21 -0.85 18.67 -6.55
CA GLY A 21 0.58 18.95 -6.71
C GLY A 21 1.02 20.31 -6.15
N ASP A 22 0.28 20.88 -5.21
CA ASP A 22 0.50 22.22 -4.68
C ASP A 22 0.42 22.24 -3.14
N ALA A 23 0.58 23.43 -2.53
CA ALA A 23 0.61 23.60 -1.08
C ALA A 23 -0.66 23.14 -0.35
N SER A 24 -1.77 22.90 -1.05
CA SER A 24 -3.00 22.35 -0.46
C SER A 24 -2.91 20.85 -0.12
N ILE A 25 -1.86 20.15 -0.58
CA ILE A 25 -1.71 18.69 -0.47
C ILE A 25 -1.93 18.14 0.93
N ALA A 26 -1.34 18.77 1.96
CA ALA A 26 -1.48 18.32 3.34
C ALA A 26 -2.91 18.50 3.85
N SER A 27 -3.58 19.59 3.48
CA SER A 27 -4.97 19.84 3.87
C SER A 27 -5.93 18.85 3.22
N VAL A 28 -5.73 18.57 1.92
CA VAL A 28 -6.54 17.59 1.18
C VAL A 28 -6.29 16.18 1.72
N ALA A 29 -5.04 15.81 2.01
CA ALA A 29 -4.70 14.51 2.58
C ALA A 29 -5.38 14.28 3.95
N ARG A 30 -5.37 15.29 4.84
CA ARG A 30 -6.10 15.24 6.11
C ARG A 30 -7.60 15.05 5.89
N ALA A 31 -8.22 15.88 5.03
CA ALA A 31 -9.64 15.78 4.75
C ALA A 31 -10.04 14.39 4.23
N HIS A 32 -9.23 13.82 3.34
CA HIS A 32 -9.39 12.46 2.86
C HIS A 32 -9.39 11.45 3.99
N VAL A 33 -8.35 11.44 4.84
CA VAL A 33 -8.26 10.46 5.92
C VAL A 33 -9.35 10.65 6.95
N SER A 34 -9.61 11.87 7.41
CA SER A 34 -10.70 12.16 8.36
C SER A 34 -12.06 11.66 7.88
N SER A 35 -12.33 11.67 6.56
CA SER A 35 -13.57 11.11 5.99
C SER A 35 -13.64 9.58 6.05
N LEU A 36 -12.50 8.89 6.08
CA LEU A 36 -12.41 7.43 6.11
C LEU A 36 -12.33 6.84 7.52
N LEU A 37 -11.75 7.57 8.48
CA LEU A 37 -11.52 7.09 9.85
C LEU A 37 -12.79 6.56 10.57
N PRO A 38 -14.00 7.16 10.40
CA PRO A 38 -15.22 6.61 10.98
C PRO A 38 -15.54 5.20 10.49
N ALA A 39 -15.30 4.92 9.20
CA ALA A 39 -15.52 3.60 8.62
C ALA A 39 -14.49 2.56 9.11
N LEU A 40 -13.36 3.02 9.65
CA LEU A 40 -12.25 2.19 10.12
C LEU A 40 -12.25 1.99 11.66
N GLY A 41 -13.19 2.62 12.38
CA GLY A 41 -13.47 2.39 13.80
C GLY A 41 -12.44 2.95 14.79
N LEU A 42 -11.63 3.92 14.36
CA LEU A 42 -10.54 4.51 15.15
C LEU A 42 -11.05 5.53 16.20
N THR A 43 -10.27 5.77 17.27
CA THR A 43 -10.63 6.75 18.32
C THR A 43 -10.31 8.18 17.90
N VAL A 44 -10.89 9.17 18.59
CA VAL A 44 -10.63 10.61 18.34
C VAL A 44 -9.15 10.98 18.56
N THR A 45 -8.49 10.40 19.57
CA THR A 45 -7.05 10.61 19.80
C THR A 45 -6.19 9.99 18.70
N ASP A 46 -6.58 8.85 18.14
CA ASP A 46 -5.89 8.26 16.99
C ASP A 46 -6.06 9.12 15.73
N VAL A 47 -7.17 9.87 15.62
CA VAL A 47 -7.46 10.73 14.46
C VAL A 47 -6.46 11.88 14.35
N ASP A 48 -6.09 12.52 15.45
CA ASP A 48 -5.17 13.65 15.44
C ASP A 48 -3.75 13.22 15.07
N ASP A 49 -3.25 12.14 15.68
CA ASP A 49 -1.94 11.56 15.36
C ASP A 49 -1.88 11.08 13.90
N VAL A 50 -2.92 10.38 13.42
CA VAL A 50 -3.01 9.97 12.02
C VAL A 50 -3.03 11.19 11.10
N SER A 51 -3.82 12.21 11.42
CA SER A 51 -3.93 13.43 10.60
C SER A 51 -2.60 14.17 10.50
N LEU A 52 -1.83 14.22 11.60
CA LEU A 52 -0.49 14.78 11.61
C LEU A 52 0.45 13.96 10.72
N MET A 53 0.56 12.65 10.92
CA MET A 53 1.43 11.79 10.10
C MET A 53 1.07 11.82 8.62
N VAL A 54 -0.22 11.87 8.27
CA VAL A 54 -0.69 12.01 6.89
C VAL A 54 -0.24 13.34 6.28
N SER A 55 -0.28 14.42 7.07
CA SER A 55 0.18 15.75 6.64
C SER A 55 1.67 15.75 6.35
N GLU A 56 2.46 15.15 7.22
CA GLU A 56 3.91 15.01 7.03
C GLU A 56 4.23 14.13 5.81
N LEU A 57 3.51 13.01 5.65
CA LEU A 57 3.68 12.09 4.54
C LEU A 57 3.35 12.77 3.19
N ALA A 58 2.26 13.52 3.12
CA ALA A 58 1.87 14.30 1.95
C ALA A 58 2.84 15.45 1.66
N THR A 59 3.30 16.15 2.70
CA THR A 59 4.28 17.23 2.56
C THR A 59 5.61 16.71 2.03
N ASN A 60 6.04 15.52 2.46
CA ASN A 60 7.23 14.85 1.91
C ASN A 60 7.10 14.60 0.41
N VAL A 61 5.92 14.21 -0.07
CA VAL A 61 5.68 14.05 -1.52
C VAL A 61 5.85 15.38 -2.25
N LEU A 62 5.27 16.47 -1.76
CA LEU A 62 5.41 17.78 -2.39
C LEU A 62 6.86 18.28 -2.39
N GLN A 63 7.59 18.08 -1.29
CA GLN A 63 8.97 18.56 -1.16
C GLN A 63 9.98 17.73 -1.97
N HIS A 64 9.76 16.42 -2.11
CA HIS A 64 10.76 15.52 -2.67
C HIS A 64 10.40 14.96 -4.05
N ALA A 65 9.12 14.91 -4.42
CA ALA A 65 8.68 14.27 -5.65
C ALA A 65 8.16 15.23 -6.73
N ILE A 66 7.97 16.51 -6.40
CA ILE A 66 7.58 17.56 -7.35
C ILE A 66 8.82 18.40 -7.66
N PRO A 67 9.52 18.15 -8.79
CA PRO A 67 10.52 19.10 -9.26
C PRO A 67 9.81 20.43 -9.55
N HIS A 68 10.48 21.54 -9.25
CA HIS A 68 10.07 22.91 -9.59
C HIS A 68 9.44 22.99 -11.00
N GLY A 69 8.11 22.90 -11.10
CA GLY A 69 7.34 23.03 -12.34
C GLY A 69 6.65 21.77 -12.92
N GLY A 70 6.64 20.61 -12.24
CA GLY A 70 5.93 19.41 -12.72
C GLY A 70 4.63 19.08 -11.96
N CYS A 71 3.61 18.54 -12.64
CA CYS A 71 2.45 17.92 -11.97
C CYS A 71 2.83 16.51 -11.49
N ALA A 72 3.29 16.33 -10.23
CA ALA A 72 3.37 14.98 -9.69
C ALA A 72 1.96 14.39 -9.56
N LYS A 73 1.77 13.18 -10.09
CA LYS A 73 0.56 12.38 -9.89
C LYS A 73 0.69 11.64 -8.57
N ALA A 74 0.51 12.39 -7.49
CA ALA A 74 0.56 11.86 -6.14
C ALA A 74 -0.76 11.19 -5.76
N GLU A 75 -0.68 10.12 -4.97
CA GLU A 75 -1.86 9.39 -4.51
C GLU A 75 -1.73 9.07 -3.01
N LEU A 76 -2.84 9.13 -2.29
CA LEU A 76 -2.95 8.66 -0.91
C LEU A 76 -3.71 7.35 -0.88
N TRP A 77 -3.11 6.33 -0.28
CA TRP A 77 -3.70 5.01 -0.14
C TRP A 77 -3.97 4.71 1.31
N VAL A 78 -5.16 4.19 1.60
CA VAL A 78 -5.55 3.79 2.95
C VAL A 78 -6.17 2.40 2.87
N TYR A 79 -5.71 1.48 3.71
CA TYR A 79 -6.28 0.14 3.85
C TYR A 79 -5.98 -0.44 5.23
N GLN A 80 -6.52 -1.63 5.50
CA GLN A 80 -6.23 -2.38 6.72
C GLN A 80 -5.50 -3.68 6.39
N ARG A 81 -4.60 -4.11 7.26
CA ARG A 81 -3.95 -5.43 7.22
C ARG A 81 -3.94 -6.08 8.60
N GLY A 82 -3.68 -7.38 8.71
CA GLY A 82 -3.33 -8.02 9.97
C GLY A 82 -1.89 -7.70 10.39
N ASP A 83 -1.64 -7.66 11.70
CA ASP A 83 -0.29 -7.46 12.27
C ASP A 83 0.49 -8.77 12.51
N GLY A 84 -0.10 -9.92 12.15
CA GLY A 84 0.44 -11.26 12.43
C GLY A 84 0.26 -11.76 13.87
N ASN A 85 -0.06 -10.88 14.83
CA ASN A 85 -0.32 -11.21 16.24
C ASN A 85 -1.82 -11.26 16.56
N GLY A 86 -2.66 -11.20 15.53
CA GLY A 86 -4.11 -11.28 15.67
C GLY A 86 -4.80 -9.93 15.90
N HIS A 87 -4.06 -8.81 15.79
CA HIS A 87 -4.62 -7.48 15.68
C HIS A 87 -4.59 -7.01 14.23
N ASP A 88 -5.24 -5.88 13.96
CA ASP A 88 -5.16 -5.25 12.66
C ASP A 88 -4.43 -3.92 12.75
N GLU A 89 -3.85 -3.50 11.64
CA GLU A 89 -3.21 -2.21 11.48
C GLU A 89 -3.94 -1.38 10.42
N LEU A 90 -4.02 -0.07 10.65
CA LEU A 90 -4.24 0.90 9.60
C LEU A 90 -2.93 1.09 8.84
N VAL A 91 -2.96 0.95 7.51
CA VAL A 91 -1.83 1.30 6.65
C VAL A 91 -2.21 2.52 5.83
N VAL A 92 -1.33 3.53 5.86
CA VAL A 92 -1.41 4.69 5.00
C VAL A 92 -0.16 4.74 4.14
N LYS A 93 -0.33 4.89 2.83
CA LYS A 93 0.77 5.12 1.88
C LYS A 93 0.54 6.40 1.10
N ALA A 94 1.61 7.14 0.83
CA ALA A 94 1.63 8.15 -0.20
C ALA A 94 2.50 7.64 -1.35
N PHE A 95 1.94 7.63 -2.55
CA PHE A 95 2.63 7.27 -3.78
C PHE A 95 3.00 8.52 -4.55
N ASP A 96 4.18 8.50 -5.13
CA ASP A 96 4.66 9.49 -6.09
C ASP A 96 5.49 8.83 -7.19
N THR A 97 5.62 9.50 -8.34
CA THR A 97 6.30 8.95 -9.51
C THR A 97 7.83 9.03 -9.45
N LEU A 98 8.41 9.63 -8.41
CA LEU A 98 9.86 9.72 -8.27
C LEU A 98 10.39 8.43 -7.63
N ARG A 99 11.04 7.59 -8.44
CA ARG A 99 11.65 6.33 -7.96
C ARG A 99 12.76 6.53 -6.95
N GLU A 100 13.56 7.56 -7.14
CA GLU A 100 14.73 7.81 -6.29
C GLU A 100 14.30 8.26 -4.89
N TRP A 101 14.83 7.59 -3.87
CA TRP A 101 14.91 8.17 -2.54
C TRP A 101 16.04 9.19 -2.55
N ARG A 102 15.70 10.47 -2.74
CA ARG A 102 16.64 11.53 -2.42
C ARG A 102 16.70 11.60 -0.90
N GLY A 103 17.75 11.00 -0.32
CA GLY A 103 18.08 11.18 1.09
C GLY A 103 18.06 12.67 1.44
N ALA A 104 17.78 12.98 2.70
CA ALA A 104 17.78 14.36 3.19
C ALA A 104 19.04 15.08 2.66
N PRO A 105 18.92 16.26 2.03
CA PRO A 105 20.09 16.96 1.53
C PRO A 105 21.10 17.15 2.67
N GLU A 106 22.36 16.80 2.41
CA GLU A 106 23.44 16.92 3.39
C GLU A 106 23.44 18.30 4.02
N ALA A 107 23.57 18.32 5.34
CA ALA A 107 23.38 19.48 6.19
C ALA A 107 24.24 20.67 5.74
N SER A 108 23.61 21.65 5.09
CA SER A 108 24.13 23.01 4.97
C SER A 108 23.12 23.96 5.58
N GLY A 109 23.51 24.53 6.72
CA GLY A 109 22.65 25.23 7.65
C GLY A 109 21.79 26.33 7.04
N ARG A 110 20.48 26.15 7.15
CA ARG A 110 19.44 27.17 7.31
C ARG A 110 18.16 26.46 7.76
N MET A 111 17.73 26.75 8.99
CA MET A 111 16.46 26.35 9.65
C MET A 111 15.93 24.92 9.39
N ARG A 112 16.11 24.06 10.41
CA ARG A 112 15.72 22.63 10.49
C ARG A 112 14.19 22.40 10.59
N GLU A 113 13.44 22.72 9.54
CA GLU A 113 12.05 22.24 9.37
C GLU A 113 11.95 21.09 8.35
N HIS A 114 12.82 21.10 7.33
CA HIS A 114 12.90 20.07 6.29
C HIS A 114 13.62 18.82 6.82
N GLY A 115 12.85 17.89 7.39
CA GLY A 115 13.35 16.62 7.94
C GLY A 115 12.65 16.15 9.21
N ARG A 116 11.86 17.01 9.88
CA ARG A 116 11.09 16.63 11.07
C ARG A 116 9.90 15.71 10.76
N GLY A 117 9.35 15.79 9.55
CA GLY A 117 8.15 15.03 9.19
C GLY A 117 8.33 13.51 9.31
N LEU A 118 9.48 12.99 8.87
CA LEU A 118 9.80 11.56 9.04
C LEU A 118 10.13 11.21 10.49
N GLU A 119 10.74 12.12 11.26
CA GLU A 119 10.98 11.93 12.70
C GLU A 119 9.66 11.83 13.49
N ILE A 120 8.68 12.68 13.16
CA ILE A 120 7.32 12.60 13.72
C ILE A 120 6.67 11.27 13.39
N ILE A 121 6.75 10.84 12.12
CA ILE A 121 6.21 9.55 11.69
C ILE A 121 6.92 8.40 12.41
N ASP A 122 8.25 8.45 12.58
CA ASP A 122 9.02 7.41 13.26
C ASP A 122 8.57 7.23 14.72
N ILE A 123 8.44 8.35 15.45
CA ILE A 123 8.00 8.38 16.84
C ILE A 123 6.56 7.84 16.98
N LEU A 124 5.63 8.36 16.18
CA LEU A 124 4.20 8.03 16.30
C LEU A 124 3.89 6.62 15.75
N ALA A 125 4.52 6.21 14.66
CA ALA A 125 4.39 4.86 14.11
C ALA A 125 5.18 3.81 14.90
N ARG A 126 6.09 4.23 15.80
CA ARG A 126 7.00 3.36 16.56
C ARG A 126 7.82 2.44 15.64
N GLY A 127 8.44 3.04 14.62
CA GLY A 127 9.23 2.31 13.62
C GLY A 127 8.44 1.51 12.58
N ARG A 128 7.10 1.50 12.62
CA ARG A 128 6.27 0.87 11.57
C ARG A 128 6.05 1.80 10.38
N TRP A 129 7.14 2.18 9.72
CA TRP A 129 7.09 3.00 8.51
C TRP A 129 8.23 2.63 7.58
N GLY A 130 8.17 3.10 6.34
CA GLY A 130 9.25 2.92 5.38
C GLY A 130 8.87 3.40 4.00
N HIS A 131 9.62 2.96 3.01
CA HIS A 131 9.32 3.20 1.61
C HIS A 131 9.69 1.97 0.77
N HIS A 132 9.07 1.84 -0.40
CA HIS A 132 9.44 0.82 -1.37
C HIS A 132 9.06 1.22 -2.81
N PRO A 133 9.75 0.68 -3.83
CA PRO A 133 9.31 0.79 -5.22
C PRO A 133 7.87 0.30 -5.40
N SER A 134 7.09 0.98 -6.23
CA SER A 134 5.68 0.68 -6.42
C SER A 134 5.14 1.19 -7.76
N ARG A 135 3.84 1.05 -7.96
CA ARG A 135 3.09 1.54 -9.12
C ARG A 135 1.82 2.28 -8.70
N SER A 136 1.41 3.28 -9.44
CA SER A 136 0.20 4.07 -9.20
C SER A 136 -1.07 3.18 -9.21
N ARG A 137 -2.09 3.54 -8.43
CA ARG A 137 -3.41 2.90 -8.48
C ARG A 137 -4.42 3.66 -9.34
N LEU A 138 -4.26 4.98 -9.50
CA LEU A 138 -5.24 5.83 -10.18
C LEU A 138 -4.88 6.12 -11.64
N SER A 139 -3.62 5.94 -12.04
CA SER A 139 -3.22 6.17 -13.45
C SER A 139 -3.46 4.93 -14.32
N SER A 140 -3.83 5.18 -15.58
CA SER A 140 -3.90 4.17 -16.64
C SER A 140 -3.12 4.67 -17.87
N PRO A 141 -2.02 4.00 -18.28
CA PRO A 141 -1.40 2.86 -17.62
C PRO A 141 -0.84 3.21 -16.22
N ALA A 142 -0.66 2.19 -15.39
CA ALA A 142 -0.09 2.36 -14.05
C ALA A 142 1.34 2.87 -14.14
N LEU A 143 1.62 4.00 -13.49
CA LEU A 143 2.92 4.66 -13.48
C LEU A 143 3.83 4.04 -12.42
N ARG A 144 5.08 3.84 -12.81
CA ARG A 144 6.18 3.40 -11.95
C ARG A 144 6.59 4.53 -10.99
N GLY A 145 6.90 4.21 -9.73
CA GLY A 145 7.26 5.20 -8.71
C GLY A 145 7.64 4.57 -7.37
N LYS A 146 7.41 5.27 -6.26
CA LYS A 146 7.62 4.77 -4.89
C LYS A 146 6.40 4.99 -4.02
N ALA A 147 6.25 4.18 -3.00
CA ALA A 147 5.26 4.37 -1.94
C ALA A 147 5.98 4.54 -0.60
N THR A 148 5.80 5.69 0.05
CA THR A 148 6.22 5.92 1.44
C THR A 148 5.02 5.65 2.34
N TRP A 149 5.21 4.93 3.44
CA TRP A 149 4.11 4.40 4.22
C TRP A 149 4.39 4.42 5.71
N PHE A 150 3.31 4.43 6.49
CA PHE A 150 3.33 4.10 7.92
C PHE A 150 2.15 3.19 8.27
N ALA A 151 2.27 2.48 9.39
CA ALA A 151 1.23 1.63 9.93
C ALA A 151 1.01 1.84 11.43
N LEU A 152 -0.25 1.84 11.84
CA LEU A 152 -0.65 1.99 13.24
C LEU A 152 -1.53 0.83 13.68
N PRO A 153 -1.32 0.29 14.89
CA PRO A 153 -2.24 -0.67 15.47
C PRO A 153 -3.65 -0.07 15.52
N ASN A 154 -4.65 -0.85 15.14
CA ASN A 154 -6.05 -0.49 15.32
C ASN A 154 -6.56 -1.21 16.59
N PRO A 155 -6.68 -0.50 17.73
CA PRO A 155 -6.90 -1.13 19.03
C PRO A 155 -8.26 -1.83 19.19
N ARG A 156 -9.18 -1.74 18.21
CA ARG A 156 -10.56 -2.24 18.34
C ARG A 156 -10.95 -3.45 17.48
N THR A 157 -10.02 -4.20 16.91
CA THR A 157 -10.39 -5.05 15.76
C THR A 157 -10.60 -6.55 15.98
N ARG A 158 -10.88 -7.05 17.18
CA ARG A 158 -11.34 -8.45 17.29
C ARG A 158 -12.64 -8.69 16.49
N ILE A 159 -13.56 -7.72 16.50
CA ILE A 159 -14.84 -7.78 15.76
C ILE A 159 -14.64 -7.46 14.27
N ALA A 160 -13.79 -6.47 13.93
CA ALA A 160 -13.52 -6.10 12.54
C ALA A 160 -12.76 -7.20 11.79
N ARG A 161 -11.85 -7.92 12.46
CA ARG A 161 -11.18 -9.10 11.93
C ARG A 161 -12.18 -10.21 11.59
N CYS A 162 -13.11 -10.54 12.50
CA CYS A 162 -14.16 -11.53 12.21
C CYS A 162 -15.02 -11.13 10.99
N ARG A 163 -15.34 -9.84 10.83
CA ARG A 163 -16.09 -9.35 9.67
C ARG A 163 -15.29 -9.43 8.36
N ARG A 164 -13.97 -9.16 8.40
CA ARG A 164 -13.07 -9.35 7.25
C ARG A 164 -13.03 -10.81 6.81
N HIS A 165 -12.80 -11.72 7.76
CA HIS A 165 -12.76 -13.17 7.49
C HIS A 165 -14.10 -13.70 6.97
N ALA A 166 -15.22 -13.12 7.38
CA ALA A 166 -16.54 -13.49 6.86
C ALA A 166 -16.79 -13.03 5.41
N ARG A 167 -16.01 -12.08 4.89
CA ARG A 167 -16.23 -11.41 3.59
C ARG A 167 -15.08 -11.62 2.59
N THR A 168 -14.09 -12.44 2.93
CA THR A 168 -13.06 -12.92 2.01
C THR A 168 -13.66 -13.73 0.87
N PRO A 169 -13.01 -13.79 -0.30
CA PRO A 169 -13.45 -14.66 -1.38
C PRO A 169 -13.50 -16.08 -0.88
N VAL A 170 -14.63 -16.72 -1.08
CA VAL A 170 -14.77 -18.13 -0.79
C VAL A 170 -14.16 -18.91 -1.95
N GLY A 171 -13.17 -19.73 -1.65
CA GLY A 171 -12.48 -20.58 -2.61
C GLY A 171 -11.21 -19.97 -3.21
N GLU A 172 -10.19 -20.81 -3.31
CA GLU A 172 -8.83 -20.49 -3.76
C GLU A 172 -8.83 -19.92 -5.19
N ALA A 173 -9.67 -20.48 -6.06
CA ALA A 173 -9.78 -20.04 -7.44
C ALA A 173 -10.31 -18.60 -7.56
N GLN A 174 -11.27 -18.23 -6.71
CA GLN A 174 -11.82 -16.88 -6.73
C GLN A 174 -10.83 -15.89 -6.12
N ALA A 175 -10.17 -16.23 -5.02
CA ALA A 175 -9.12 -15.42 -4.41
C ALA A 175 -7.97 -15.14 -5.42
N ALA A 176 -7.50 -16.18 -6.12
CA ALA A 176 -6.47 -16.04 -7.14
C ALA A 176 -6.90 -15.14 -8.32
N LYS A 177 -8.15 -15.26 -8.81
CA LYS A 177 -8.68 -14.39 -9.87
C LYS A 177 -8.74 -12.93 -9.44
N VAL A 178 -9.16 -12.67 -8.21
CA VAL A 178 -9.21 -11.33 -7.64
C VAL A 178 -7.79 -10.74 -7.53
N LEU A 179 -6.85 -11.50 -6.97
CA LEU A 179 -5.46 -11.05 -6.85
C LEU A 179 -4.86 -10.73 -8.22
N ARG A 180 -5.07 -11.60 -9.22
CA ARG A 180 -4.65 -11.35 -10.61
C ARG A 180 -5.24 -10.05 -11.15
N SER A 181 -6.53 -9.79 -10.89
CA SER A 181 -7.20 -8.57 -11.35
C SER A 181 -6.58 -7.32 -10.71
N LEU A 182 -6.25 -7.36 -9.42
CA LEU A 182 -5.55 -6.28 -8.73
C LEU A 182 -4.14 -6.06 -9.31
N LEU A 183 -3.38 -7.13 -9.58
CA LEU A 183 -2.07 -7.05 -10.20
C LEU A 183 -2.14 -6.45 -11.62
N VAL A 184 -3.12 -6.86 -12.43
CA VAL A 184 -3.35 -6.29 -13.76
C VAL A 184 -3.69 -4.80 -13.70
N GLN A 185 -4.51 -4.37 -12.73
CA GLN A 185 -4.78 -2.95 -12.49
C GLN A 185 -3.52 -2.16 -12.12
N ARG A 186 -2.54 -2.83 -11.51
CA ARG A 186 -1.20 -2.29 -11.25
C ARG A 186 -0.26 -2.42 -12.45
N GLY A 187 -0.73 -2.84 -13.62
CA GLY A 187 0.09 -3.00 -14.82
C GLY A 187 0.96 -4.27 -14.82
N MET A 188 0.70 -5.23 -13.93
CA MET A 188 1.39 -6.52 -13.87
C MET A 188 0.56 -7.58 -14.61
N ASN A 189 0.66 -7.59 -15.94
CA ASN A 189 -0.12 -8.46 -16.83
C ASN A 189 0.53 -9.82 -17.12
N ARG A 190 1.76 -10.07 -16.66
CA ARG A 190 2.54 -11.29 -16.92
C ARG A 190 2.14 -12.51 -16.08
N PHE A 191 1.16 -12.36 -15.18
CA PHE A 191 0.69 -13.46 -14.32
C PHE A 191 -0.31 -14.35 -15.06
N THR A 192 0.07 -15.61 -15.20
CA THR A 192 -0.82 -16.71 -15.59
C THR A 192 -1.42 -17.35 -14.35
N VAL A 193 -2.64 -17.89 -14.45
CA VAL A 193 -3.34 -18.54 -13.32
C VAL A 193 -3.66 -19.97 -13.71
N ARG A 194 -3.32 -20.92 -12.83
CA ARG A 194 -3.67 -22.33 -12.93
C ARG A 194 -4.47 -22.73 -11.70
N HIS A 195 -5.46 -23.60 -11.90
CA HIS A 195 -6.33 -24.08 -10.84
C HIS A 195 -6.20 -25.60 -10.75
N GLU A 196 -5.96 -26.08 -9.53
CA GLU A 196 -5.93 -27.49 -9.18
C GLU A 196 -6.91 -27.72 -8.01
N PRO A 197 -7.33 -28.97 -7.74
CA PRO A 197 -8.21 -29.24 -6.60
C PRO A 197 -7.58 -28.75 -5.28
N GLY A 198 -8.22 -27.77 -4.63
CA GLY A 198 -7.78 -27.21 -3.34
C GLY A 198 -6.64 -26.19 -3.41
N VAL A 199 -6.08 -25.89 -4.58
CA VAL A 199 -5.01 -24.91 -4.73
C VAL A 199 -5.12 -24.12 -6.04
N SER A 200 -4.78 -22.84 -5.99
CA SER A 200 -4.65 -22.02 -7.20
C SER A 200 -3.27 -21.37 -7.24
N VAL A 201 -2.62 -21.43 -8.40
CA VAL A 201 -1.25 -20.95 -8.58
C VAL A 201 -1.24 -19.80 -9.57
N LEU A 202 -0.66 -18.67 -9.19
CA LEU A 202 -0.32 -17.57 -10.08
C LEU A 202 1.20 -17.61 -10.32
N SER A 203 1.61 -17.51 -11.58
CA SER A 203 3.02 -17.53 -11.95
C SER A 203 3.29 -16.46 -13.00
N ALA A 204 4.30 -15.62 -12.75
CA ALA A 204 4.93 -14.79 -13.76
C ALA A 204 6.20 -15.49 -14.23
N GLU A 205 6.35 -15.69 -15.55
CA GLU A 205 7.47 -16.29 -16.32
C GLU A 205 8.79 -16.50 -15.53
N ASP A 206 8.78 -17.40 -14.56
CA ASP A 206 9.89 -17.81 -13.68
C ASP A 206 10.49 -16.77 -12.71
N ASP A 207 9.78 -15.66 -12.45
CA ASP A 207 10.22 -14.60 -11.54
C ASP A 207 9.56 -14.67 -10.15
N LEU A 208 8.26 -14.95 -10.13
CA LEU A 208 7.42 -14.89 -8.93
C LEU A 208 6.28 -15.90 -9.03
N THR A 209 6.20 -16.80 -8.05
CA THR A 209 5.11 -17.77 -7.94
C THR A 209 4.32 -17.52 -6.66
N VAL A 210 2.99 -17.50 -6.78
CA VAL A 210 2.05 -17.32 -5.68
C VAL A 210 1.08 -18.49 -5.65
N ARG A 211 0.94 -19.15 -4.52
CA ARG A 211 -0.01 -20.25 -4.29
C ARG A 211 -1.09 -19.76 -3.33
N CYS A 212 -2.35 -20.03 -3.65
CA CYS A 212 -3.50 -19.81 -2.79
C CYS A 212 -4.03 -21.16 -2.36
N GLU A 213 -3.96 -21.45 -1.05
CA GLU A 213 -4.38 -22.72 -0.45
C GLU A 213 -4.83 -22.46 1.00
N GLY A 214 -5.94 -23.08 1.42
CA GLY A 214 -6.40 -23.01 2.81
C GLY A 214 -6.65 -21.57 3.28
N GLY A 215 -7.19 -20.72 2.41
CA GLY A 215 -7.47 -19.31 2.72
C GLY A 215 -6.23 -18.41 2.87
N THR A 216 -5.08 -18.86 2.36
CA THR A 216 -3.81 -18.15 2.51
C THR A 216 -3.06 -18.04 1.18
N PHE A 217 -2.45 -16.88 0.92
CA PHE A 217 -1.50 -16.69 -0.17
C PHE A 217 -0.08 -16.90 0.34
N ARG A 218 0.66 -17.77 -0.34
CA ARG A 218 2.11 -17.98 -0.16
C ARG A 218 2.83 -17.60 -1.43
N TRP A 219 3.95 -16.92 -1.36
CA TRP A 219 4.74 -16.60 -2.55
C TRP A 219 6.22 -16.82 -2.35
N HIS A 220 6.89 -17.06 -3.47
CA HIS A 220 8.34 -17.21 -3.58
C HIS A 220 8.82 -16.44 -4.81
N ALA A 221 9.74 -15.51 -4.59
CA ALA A 221 10.43 -14.76 -5.62
C ALA A 221 11.76 -15.44 -5.97
N ARG A 222 12.25 -15.24 -7.20
CA ARG A 222 13.56 -15.73 -7.63
C ARG A 222 14.71 -15.21 -6.76
N THR A 223 14.56 -14.03 -6.13
CA THR A 223 15.55 -13.46 -5.21
C THR A 223 15.71 -14.27 -3.91
N GLY A 224 14.84 -15.26 -3.66
CA GLY A 224 14.77 -16.01 -2.41
C GLY A 224 13.82 -15.40 -1.38
N GLU A 225 13.33 -14.17 -1.62
CA GLU A 225 12.28 -13.58 -0.78
C GLU A 225 10.99 -14.41 -0.89
N CYS A 226 10.44 -14.75 0.27
CA CYS A 226 9.17 -15.45 0.37
C CYS A 226 8.29 -14.81 1.43
N GLY A 227 6.99 -15.10 1.37
CA GLY A 227 6.05 -14.59 2.35
C GLY A 227 4.72 -15.33 2.30
N GLU A 228 3.96 -15.14 3.37
CA GLU A 228 2.65 -15.75 3.56
C GLU A 228 1.71 -14.75 4.22
N LEU A 229 0.53 -14.55 3.65
CA LEU A 229 -0.52 -13.70 4.22
C LEU A 229 -1.90 -14.28 3.95
N PRO A 230 -2.86 -14.10 4.88
CA PRO A 230 -4.22 -14.56 4.69
C PRO A 230 -4.87 -13.85 3.50
N VAL A 231 -5.83 -14.52 2.87
CA VAL A 231 -6.63 -13.94 1.77
C VAL A 231 -7.38 -12.67 2.20
N ALA A 232 -7.63 -12.47 3.50
CA ALA A 232 -8.18 -11.24 4.05
C ALA A 232 -7.31 -10.00 3.83
N ASP A 233 -6.00 -10.19 3.66
CA ASP A 233 -5.02 -9.11 3.45
C ASP A 233 -4.60 -9.02 1.98
N ILE A 234 -5.52 -9.34 1.05
CA ILE A 234 -5.25 -9.38 -0.40
C ILE A 234 -4.66 -8.07 -0.96
N THR A 235 -5.00 -6.92 -0.37
CA THR A 235 -4.36 -5.64 -0.73
C THR A 235 -2.88 -5.63 -0.34
N GLU A 236 -2.52 -6.06 0.88
CA GLU A 236 -1.12 -6.14 1.31
C GLU A 236 -0.36 -7.18 0.46
N VAL A 237 -0.97 -8.33 0.16
CA VAL A 237 -0.40 -9.32 -0.77
C VAL A 237 -0.09 -8.68 -2.12
N CYS A 238 -1.04 -7.95 -2.69
CA CYS A 238 -0.84 -7.23 -3.95
C CYS A 238 0.32 -6.23 -3.85
N GLU A 239 0.39 -5.42 -2.78
CA GLU A 239 1.49 -4.45 -2.60
C GLU A 239 2.86 -5.14 -2.45
N GLN A 240 2.95 -6.28 -1.76
CA GLN A 240 4.21 -7.03 -1.63
C GLN A 240 4.67 -7.61 -2.96
N LEU A 241 3.75 -8.15 -3.76
CA LEU A 241 4.08 -8.69 -5.09
C LEU A 241 4.51 -7.56 -6.05
N VAL A 242 3.85 -6.39 -6.00
CA VAL A 242 4.28 -5.20 -6.75
C VAL A 242 5.67 -4.78 -6.32
N ARG A 243 5.94 -4.68 -5.00
CA ARG A 243 7.27 -4.35 -4.47
C ARG A 243 8.34 -5.29 -5.01
N LEU A 244 8.11 -6.61 -4.93
CA LEU A 244 9.06 -7.62 -5.38
C LEU A 244 9.34 -7.51 -6.88
N SER A 245 8.28 -7.40 -7.70
CA SER A 245 8.43 -7.24 -9.14
C SER A 245 9.19 -5.96 -9.50
N GLU A 246 8.90 -4.86 -8.81
CA GLU A 246 9.58 -3.58 -9.05
C GLU A 246 11.05 -3.60 -8.64
N ALA A 247 11.38 -4.25 -7.52
CA ALA A 247 12.76 -4.43 -7.09
C ALA A 247 13.55 -5.32 -8.06
N MET A 248 12.92 -6.38 -8.60
CA MET A 248 13.55 -7.25 -9.59
C MET A 248 13.77 -6.57 -10.94
N ASP A 249 12.82 -5.74 -11.39
CA ASP A 249 12.98 -4.96 -12.62
C ASP A 249 14.11 -3.94 -12.52
N ASP A 250 14.37 -3.38 -11.33
CA ASP A 250 15.47 -2.42 -11.11
C ASP A 250 16.86 -3.10 -11.10
N VAL A 251 16.95 -4.41 -10.82
CA VAL A 251 18.20 -5.19 -10.88
C VAL A 251 18.64 -5.47 -12.32
N HIS A 252 17.71 -5.52 -13.27
CA HIS A 252 17.98 -5.81 -14.68
C HIS A 252 18.37 -4.59 -15.53
N VAL A 253 18.57 -3.42 -14.90
CA VAL A 253 18.95 -2.16 -15.56
C VAL A 253 20.44 -1.81 -15.38
N VAL A 254 21.26 -2.75 -14.88
CA VAL A 254 22.72 -2.58 -14.71
C VAL A 254 23.51 -3.33 -15.76
#